data_AF-A0A352KBJ8-F1
#
_entry.id   AF-A0A352KBJ8-F1
#
_cell.length_a   1.000
_cell.length_b   1.000
_cell.length_c   1.000
_cell.angle_alpha   90.00
_cell.angle_beta   90.00
_cell.angle_gamma   90.00
#
_symmetry.space_group_name_H-M   'P 1'
#
loop_
_entity.id
_entity.type
_entity.pdbx_description
1 polymer ?
#
loop_
_entity_poly.entity_id
_entity_poly.type
_entity_poly.pdbx_seq_one_letter_code
_entity_poly.pdbx_strand_id
1 'polypeptide(L)'
;QGARVLVTEIDPICALQAAMEGYEVVTMEEAAPQGDIFVTATGNIDVITTDHMAKMKDRAIVCNIGHFDSEIQVAGLRNYEWENVKPQVDEVIFPDGKRLILLAEGRLVNLGCATGHPSFVMSASFTNQTLAQIELWRNADAYDIGVHVLPKHLDEKVARLHLGKLGVNLTELSDAQAKYLGLAQQGPFKPDHYRY
;
A
#
# COMPACT_ATOMS: atom_id res chain seq x y z
N GLN A 1 -13.14 -10.52 6.06
CA GLN A 1 -13.79 -9.92 7.25
C GLN A 1 -15.16 -9.29 6.94
N GLY A 2 -15.72 -9.39 5.73
CA GLY A 2 -17.15 -9.13 5.47
C GLY A 2 -17.60 -7.66 5.44
N ALA A 3 -16.67 -6.69 5.48
CA ALA A 3 -17.00 -5.28 5.37
C ALA A 3 -17.49 -4.91 3.96
N ARG A 4 -18.44 -3.97 3.88
CA ARG A 4 -18.76 -3.27 2.63
C ARG A 4 -17.67 -2.21 2.39
N VAL A 5 -16.98 -2.29 1.25
CA VAL A 5 -15.84 -1.42 0.92
C VAL A 5 -16.27 -0.38 -0.10
N LEU A 6 -16.00 0.89 0.23
CA LEU A 6 -16.14 2.04 -0.66
C LEU A 6 -14.73 2.52 -1.00
N VAL A 7 -14.50 2.91 -2.26
CA VAL A 7 -13.20 3.37 -2.76
C VAL A 7 -13.33 4.79 -3.29
N THR A 8 -12.35 5.64 -2.99
CA THR A 8 -12.20 6.96 -3.61
C THR A 8 -10.99 6.94 -4.53
N GLU A 9 -11.14 7.40 -5.77
CA GLU A 9 -10.01 7.50 -6.71
C GLU A 9 -10.15 8.70 -7.64
N ILE A 10 -9.01 9.29 -7.98
CA ILE A 10 -8.83 10.31 -9.00
C ILE A 10 -8.42 9.70 -10.36
N ASP A 11 -7.77 8.52 -10.35
CA ASP A 11 -7.34 7.84 -11.57
C ASP A 11 -8.50 6.96 -12.12
N PRO A 12 -8.96 7.19 -13.36
CA PRO A 12 -10.07 6.42 -13.93
C PRO A 12 -9.74 4.94 -14.18
N ILE A 13 -8.47 4.58 -14.40
CA ILE A 13 -8.05 3.18 -14.57
C ILE A 13 -8.18 2.45 -13.23
N CYS A 14 -7.65 3.03 -12.15
CA CYS A 14 -7.74 2.46 -10.81
C CYS A 14 -9.19 2.42 -10.30
N ALA A 15 -9.97 3.47 -10.57
CA ALA A 15 -11.40 3.50 -10.25
C ALA A 15 -12.16 2.36 -10.96
N LEU A 16 -11.90 2.16 -12.27
CA LEU A 16 -12.50 1.06 -13.01
C LEU A 16 -12.06 -0.31 -12.45
N GLN A 17 -10.79 -0.48 -12.08
CA GLN A 17 -10.32 -1.70 -11.43
C GLN A 17 -11.08 -1.98 -10.12
N ALA A 18 -11.24 -0.98 -9.25
CA ALA A 18 -12.01 -1.12 -8.02
C ALA A 18 -13.47 -1.50 -8.29
N ALA A 19 -14.12 -0.86 -9.26
CA ALA A 19 -15.49 -1.18 -9.65
C ALA A 19 -15.62 -2.62 -10.21
N MET A 20 -14.63 -3.10 -10.96
CA MET A 20 -14.60 -4.46 -11.51
C MET A 20 -14.45 -5.53 -10.42
N GLU A 21 -13.85 -5.21 -9.28
CA GLU A 21 -13.80 -6.06 -8.08
C GLU A 21 -15.09 -5.98 -7.24
N GLY A 22 -16.08 -5.18 -7.67
CA GLY A 22 -17.37 -5.01 -7.01
C GLY A 22 -17.37 -3.97 -5.88
N TYR A 23 -16.35 -3.12 -5.79
CA TYR A 23 -16.33 -2.01 -4.85
C TYR A 23 -17.13 -0.82 -5.37
N GLU A 24 -17.85 -0.16 -4.47
CA GLU A 24 -18.57 1.07 -4.78
C GLU A 24 -17.55 2.22 -4.82
N VAL A 25 -17.40 2.87 -5.99
CA VAL A 25 -16.50 4.02 -6.15
C VAL A 25 -17.29 5.30 -5.88
N VAL A 26 -16.85 6.08 -4.91
CA VAL A 26 -17.54 7.28 -4.40
C VAL A 26 -16.54 8.41 -4.16
N THR A 27 -17.06 9.60 -3.90
CA THR A 27 -16.26 10.72 -3.38
C THR A 27 -16.10 10.64 -1.86
N MET A 28 -15.10 11.34 -1.30
CA MET A 28 -14.93 11.39 0.15
C MET A 28 -16.10 12.10 0.84
N GLU A 29 -16.71 13.08 0.15
CA GLU A 29 -17.90 13.80 0.59
C GLU A 29 -19.13 12.88 0.73
N GLU A 30 -19.28 11.90 -0.15
CA GLU A 30 -20.33 10.86 -0.08
C GLU A 30 -20.02 9.79 0.96
N ALA A 31 -18.73 9.45 1.14
CA ALA A 31 -18.29 8.43 2.08
C ALA A 31 -18.34 8.91 3.54
N ALA A 32 -17.92 10.14 3.82
CA ALA A 32 -17.81 10.70 5.17
C ALA A 32 -19.05 10.48 6.06
N PRO A 33 -20.30 10.80 5.64
CA PRO A 33 -21.47 10.63 6.49
C PRO A 33 -21.91 9.16 6.71
N GLN A 34 -21.43 8.21 5.91
CA GLN A 34 -21.90 6.82 5.94
C GLN A 34 -20.82 5.79 6.31
N GLY A 35 -19.55 6.15 6.25
CA GLY A 35 -18.43 5.26 6.60
C GLY A 35 -18.28 5.07 8.10
N ASP A 36 -17.82 3.88 8.48
CA ASP A 36 -17.48 3.53 9.88
C ASP A 36 -15.97 3.48 10.10
N ILE A 37 -15.20 3.17 9.04
CA ILE A 37 -13.74 3.09 9.03
C ILE A 37 -13.23 3.80 7.79
N PHE A 38 -12.26 4.69 7.98
CA PHE A 38 -11.62 5.48 6.95
C PHE A 38 -10.13 5.19 6.95
N VAL A 39 -9.61 4.78 5.78
CA VAL A 39 -8.20 4.43 5.58
C VAL A 39 -7.68 5.22 4.40
N THR A 40 -6.68 6.09 4.61
CA THR A 40 -5.97 6.76 3.52
C THR A 40 -4.79 5.91 3.04
N ALA A 41 -4.62 5.80 1.72
CA ALA A 41 -3.59 4.96 1.09
C ALA A 41 -3.08 5.57 -0.23
N THR A 42 -3.00 6.90 -0.29
CA THR A 42 -2.83 7.65 -1.54
C THR A 42 -1.40 8.14 -1.76
N GLY A 43 -0.63 8.35 -0.69
CA GLY A 43 0.65 9.08 -0.74
C GLY A 43 0.51 10.58 -1.02
N ASN A 44 -0.70 11.15 -0.93
CA ASN A 44 -0.99 12.55 -1.22
C ASN A 44 -1.13 13.37 0.07
N ILE A 45 -1.67 14.59 -0.02
CA ILE A 45 -1.96 15.46 1.13
C ILE A 45 -3.47 15.76 1.18
N ASP A 46 -3.97 16.05 2.38
CA ASP A 46 -5.32 16.60 2.60
C ASP A 46 -6.48 15.73 2.04
N VAL A 47 -6.29 14.42 1.97
CA VAL A 47 -7.28 13.45 1.47
C VAL A 47 -8.49 13.40 2.42
N ILE A 48 -8.23 13.34 3.72
CA ILE A 48 -9.24 13.49 4.76
C ILE A 48 -9.03 14.83 5.45
N THR A 49 -9.90 15.77 5.11
CA THR A 49 -9.90 17.13 5.68
C THR A 49 -10.65 17.19 7.00
N THR A 50 -10.50 18.31 7.73
CA THR A 50 -11.32 18.59 8.91
C THR A 50 -12.82 18.61 8.59
N ASP A 51 -13.20 19.07 7.39
CA ASP A 51 -14.60 19.11 6.96
C ASP A 51 -15.17 17.72 6.70
N HIS A 52 -14.36 16.79 6.17
CA HIS A 52 -14.75 15.38 6.06
C HIS A 52 -14.96 14.79 7.45
N MET A 53 -14.00 14.98 8.35
CA MET A 53 -14.05 14.49 9.73
C MET A 53 -15.23 15.09 10.51
N ALA A 54 -15.60 16.34 10.26
CA ALA A 54 -16.79 16.98 10.84
C ALA A 54 -18.09 16.25 10.45
N LYS A 55 -18.17 15.71 9.22
CA LYS A 55 -19.34 14.98 8.70
C LYS A 55 -19.39 13.50 9.07
N MET A 56 -18.31 12.93 9.61
CA MET A 56 -18.26 11.53 10.01
C MET A 56 -19.22 11.20 11.16
N LYS A 57 -19.58 9.93 11.28
CA LYS A 57 -20.37 9.41 12.40
C LYS A 57 -19.62 9.51 13.72
N ASP A 58 -20.36 9.52 14.82
CA ASP A 58 -19.78 9.27 16.14
C ASP A 58 -19.07 7.91 16.16
N ARG A 59 -17.88 7.88 16.77
CA ARG A 59 -16.99 6.72 16.86
C ARG A 59 -16.46 6.17 15.53
N ALA A 60 -16.52 6.94 14.44
CA ALA A 60 -15.82 6.57 13.21
C ALA A 60 -14.31 6.44 13.46
N ILE A 61 -13.70 5.40 12.88
CA ILE A 61 -12.26 5.12 12.98
C ILE A 61 -11.56 5.75 11.78
N VAL A 62 -10.52 6.55 12.03
CA VAL A 62 -9.73 7.21 11.00
C VAL A 62 -8.27 6.80 11.14
N CYS A 63 -7.68 6.31 10.05
CA CYS A 63 -6.27 5.94 10.02
C CYS A 63 -5.64 6.11 8.64
N ASN A 64 -4.32 6.06 8.62
CA ASN A 64 -3.51 6.20 7.42
C ASN A 64 -2.59 4.99 7.28
N ILE A 65 -2.47 4.46 6.07
CA ILE A 65 -1.50 3.41 5.72
C ILE A 65 -0.63 3.81 4.51
N GLY A 66 -0.79 5.02 3.99
CA GLY A 66 0.09 5.60 2.99
C GLY A 66 1.37 6.18 3.60
N HIS A 67 2.04 7.08 2.88
CA HIS A 67 3.46 7.35 3.12
C HIS A 67 3.73 8.25 4.35
N PHE A 68 3.03 9.37 4.45
CA PHE A 68 3.24 10.39 5.50
C PHE A 68 1.94 10.72 6.23
N ASP A 69 2.05 11.38 7.37
CA ASP A 69 0.94 11.83 8.22
C ASP A 69 0.05 12.91 7.59
N SER A 70 0.51 13.55 6.51
CA SER A 70 -0.20 14.63 5.82
C SER A 70 -1.43 14.21 5.02
N GLU A 71 -1.70 12.91 4.85
CA GLU A 71 -2.92 12.44 4.16
C GLU A 71 -4.19 12.81 4.94
N ILE A 72 -4.08 12.94 6.26
CA ILE A 72 -5.17 13.36 7.15
C ILE A 72 -4.78 14.71 7.75
N GLN A 73 -5.71 15.67 7.77
CA GLN A 73 -5.50 16.98 8.38
C GLN A 73 -5.54 16.94 9.92
N VAL A 74 -4.65 16.15 10.53
CA VAL A 74 -4.53 16.00 11.99
C VAL A 74 -4.20 17.34 12.66
N ALA A 75 -3.41 18.19 12.00
CA ALA A 75 -3.11 19.54 12.50
C ALA A 75 -4.38 20.37 12.75
N GLY A 76 -5.37 20.26 11.87
CA GLY A 76 -6.66 20.94 12.03
C GLY A 76 -7.48 20.42 13.21
N LEU A 77 -7.16 19.24 13.73
CA LEU A 77 -7.82 18.66 14.89
C LEU A 77 -7.21 19.09 16.24
N ARG A 78 -6.04 19.75 16.24
CA ARG A 78 -5.30 20.07 17.49
C ARG A 78 -5.98 21.12 18.38
N ASN A 79 -6.99 21.82 17.85
CA ASN A 79 -7.79 22.77 18.61
C ASN A 79 -8.98 22.12 19.35
N TYR A 80 -9.23 20.82 19.15
CA TYR A 80 -10.27 20.07 19.85
C TYR A 80 -9.74 19.43 21.13
N GLU A 81 -10.64 18.91 21.95
CA GLU A 81 -10.28 18.08 23.10
C GLU A 81 -9.87 16.68 22.62
N TRP A 82 -8.79 16.15 23.21
CA TRP A 82 -8.26 14.82 22.90
C TRP A 82 -8.24 13.98 24.18
N GLU A 83 -8.84 12.80 24.11
CA GLU A 83 -8.81 11.80 25.18
C GLU A 83 -7.97 10.60 24.70
N ASN A 84 -6.79 10.42 25.29
CA ASN A 84 -5.96 9.26 24.95
C ASN A 84 -6.57 7.99 25.55
N VAL A 85 -6.91 7.02 24.70
CA VAL A 85 -7.47 5.73 25.12
C VAL A 85 -6.35 4.79 25.55
N LYS A 86 -5.31 4.72 24.71
CA LYS A 86 -4.08 3.95 24.93
C LYS A 86 -2.99 4.46 23.98
N PRO A 87 -1.74 3.95 24.05
CA PRO A 87 -0.72 4.31 23.07
C PRO A 87 -1.21 4.14 21.63
N GLN A 88 -1.08 5.22 20.83
CA GLN A 88 -1.45 5.30 19.41
C GLN A 88 -2.96 5.18 19.13
N VAL A 89 -3.82 5.39 20.12
CA VAL A 89 -5.26 5.48 19.95
C VAL A 89 -5.81 6.65 20.75
N ASP A 90 -6.34 7.64 20.04
CA ASP A 90 -6.85 8.87 20.61
C ASP A 90 -8.30 9.08 20.18
N GLU A 91 -9.13 9.59 21.09
CA GLU A 91 -10.45 10.12 20.77
C GLU A 91 -10.36 11.64 20.60
N VAL A 92 -10.82 12.15 19.45
CA VAL A 92 -10.94 13.58 19.19
C VAL A 92 -12.40 14.00 19.37
N ILE A 93 -12.68 14.90 20.30
CA ILE A 93 -14.03 15.30 20.69
C ILE A 93 -14.41 16.61 20.00
N PHE A 94 -15.44 16.55 19.15
CA PHE A 94 -15.98 17.69 18.42
C PHE A 94 -16.93 18.51 19.32
N PRO A 95 -17.21 19.79 18.98
CA PRO A 95 -18.04 20.68 19.80
C PRO A 95 -19.48 20.20 20.01
N ASP A 96 -20.00 19.35 19.13
CA ASP A 96 -21.33 18.72 19.22
C ASP A 96 -21.32 17.44 20.08
N GLY A 97 -20.18 17.07 20.67
CA GLY A 97 -20.00 15.89 21.50
C GLY A 97 -19.66 14.61 20.74
N LYS A 98 -19.69 14.64 19.41
CA LYS A 98 -19.24 13.53 18.56
C LYS A 98 -17.75 13.27 18.76
N ARG A 99 -17.34 12.00 18.81
CA ARG A 99 -15.95 11.59 18.97
C ARG A 99 -15.46 10.83 17.75
N LEU A 100 -14.24 11.10 17.30
CA LEU A 100 -13.55 10.26 16.30
C LEU A 100 -12.45 9.46 16.96
N ILE A 101 -12.25 8.22 16.51
CA ILE A 101 -11.12 7.40 16.94
C ILE A 101 -10.01 7.56 15.91
N LEU A 102 -8.96 8.28 16.28
CA LEU A 102 -7.78 8.47 15.44
C LEU A 102 -6.69 7.47 15.84
N LEU A 103 -6.16 6.75 14.84
CA LEU A 103 -5.08 5.79 15.05
C LEU A 103 -3.72 6.39 14.67
N ALA A 104 -2.72 6.12 15.53
CA ALA A 104 -1.33 6.52 15.36
C ALA A 104 -1.12 8.02 15.04
N GLU A 105 -2.05 8.88 15.47
CA GLU A 105 -2.07 10.31 15.14
C GLU A 105 -1.93 10.58 13.62
N GLY A 106 -2.52 9.72 12.78
CA GLY A 106 -2.46 9.84 11.32
C GLY A 106 -1.19 9.32 10.66
N ARG A 107 -0.24 8.75 11.42
CA ARG A 107 0.92 8.02 10.87
C ARG A 107 0.54 6.60 10.44
N LEU A 108 1.49 5.90 9.82
CA LEU A 108 1.36 4.50 9.35
C LEU A 108 0.77 3.57 10.43
N VAL A 109 -0.50 3.21 10.27
CA VAL A 109 -1.27 2.46 11.27
C VAL A 109 -0.78 1.03 11.47
N ASN A 110 -0.32 0.37 10.40
CA ASN A 110 0.18 -1.01 10.46
C ASN A 110 1.47 -1.13 11.28
N LEU A 111 2.31 -0.09 11.28
CA LEU A 111 3.54 -0.02 12.07
C LEU A 111 3.29 0.58 13.46
N GLY A 112 2.44 1.61 13.54
CA GLY A 112 2.16 2.30 14.80
C GLY A 112 1.27 1.51 15.76
N CYS A 113 0.30 0.76 15.22
CA CYS A 113 -0.70 0.03 16.02
C CYS A 113 -0.53 -1.49 15.95
N ALA A 114 0.41 -2.00 15.15
CA ALA A 114 0.70 -3.42 15.02
C ALA A 114 2.21 -3.65 14.79
N THR A 115 2.59 -4.62 13.95
CA THR A 115 3.99 -5.01 13.72
C THR A 115 4.42 -4.90 12.25
N GLY A 116 3.64 -4.17 11.45
CA GLY A 116 3.87 -4.01 10.02
C GLY A 116 3.60 -5.28 9.24
N HIS A 117 4.33 -5.43 8.13
CA HIS A 117 4.21 -6.56 7.24
C HIS A 117 4.84 -7.84 7.82
N PRO A 118 4.26 -9.03 7.61
CA PRO A 118 4.83 -10.30 8.05
C PRO A 118 6.22 -10.58 7.44
N SER A 119 7.05 -11.37 8.13
CA SER A 119 8.42 -11.65 7.71
C SER A 119 8.54 -12.21 6.29
N PHE A 120 7.57 -13.01 5.83
CA PHE A 120 7.62 -13.62 4.51
C PHE A 120 7.52 -12.60 3.37
N VAL A 121 6.61 -11.62 3.47
CA VAL A 121 6.52 -10.57 2.44
C VAL A 121 7.72 -9.63 2.52
N MET A 122 8.22 -9.34 3.74
CA MET A 122 9.44 -8.55 3.91
C MET A 122 10.69 -9.26 3.37
N SER A 123 10.72 -10.59 3.38
CA SER A 123 11.81 -11.37 2.78
C SER A 123 11.97 -11.09 1.29
N ALA A 124 10.86 -10.96 0.54
CA ALA A 124 10.91 -10.62 -0.87
C ALA A 124 11.52 -9.22 -1.09
N SER A 125 11.06 -8.21 -0.34
CA SER A 125 11.59 -6.85 -0.39
C SER A 125 13.08 -6.78 0.00
N PHE A 126 13.47 -7.45 1.07
CA PHE A 126 14.86 -7.43 1.55
C PHE A 126 15.81 -8.27 0.70
N THR A 127 15.32 -9.27 -0.02
CA THR A 127 16.10 -9.97 -1.05
C THR A 127 16.42 -9.02 -2.20
N ASN A 128 15.44 -8.24 -2.68
CA ASN A 128 15.66 -7.19 -3.68
C ASN A 128 16.70 -6.17 -3.20
N GLN A 129 16.56 -5.65 -1.98
CA GLN A 129 17.53 -4.71 -1.40
C GLN A 129 18.95 -5.31 -1.36
N THR A 130 19.08 -6.56 -0.94
CA THR A 130 20.39 -7.24 -0.87
C THR A 130 21.02 -7.39 -2.26
N LEU A 131 20.24 -7.79 -3.27
CA LEU A 131 20.73 -7.90 -4.64
C LEU A 131 21.13 -6.54 -5.23
N ALA A 132 20.34 -5.49 -4.97
CA ALA A 132 20.67 -4.13 -5.39
C ALA A 132 21.98 -3.63 -4.75
N GLN A 133 22.18 -3.89 -3.45
CA GLN A 133 23.42 -3.54 -2.76
C GLN A 133 24.63 -4.30 -3.34
N ILE A 134 24.49 -5.59 -3.66
CA ILE A 134 25.55 -6.38 -4.29
C ILE A 134 25.89 -5.83 -5.69
N GLU A 135 24.88 -5.50 -6.48
CA GLU A 135 25.03 -4.97 -7.83
C GLU A 135 25.77 -3.63 -7.83
N LEU A 136 25.29 -2.67 -7.03
CA LEU A 136 25.94 -1.37 -6.91
C LEU A 136 27.35 -1.50 -6.35
N TRP A 137 27.58 -2.36 -5.35
CA TRP A 137 28.92 -2.54 -4.78
C TRP A 137 29.93 -3.10 -5.80
N ARG A 138 29.50 -4.01 -6.67
CA ARG A 138 30.40 -4.70 -7.61
C ARG A 138 30.53 -3.99 -8.96
N ASN A 139 29.48 -3.30 -9.40
CA ASN A 139 29.34 -2.81 -10.76
C ASN A 139 28.93 -1.33 -10.81
N ALA A 140 29.17 -0.52 -9.78
CA ALA A 140 28.79 0.89 -9.74
C ALA A 140 29.14 1.67 -11.03
N ASP A 141 30.33 1.42 -11.58
CA ASP A 141 30.82 2.12 -12.78
C ASP A 141 30.01 1.80 -14.06
N ALA A 142 29.19 0.75 -14.04
CA ALA A 142 28.28 0.40 -15.14
C ALA A 142 26.96 1.19 -15.13
N TYR A 143 26.74 2.03 -14.11
CA TYR A 143 25.51 2.79 -13.93
C TYR A 143 25.78 4.29 -14.05
N ASP A 144 25.06 4.94 -14.97
CA ASP A 144 25.00 6.39 -15.00
C ASP A 144 24.27 6.93 -13.76
N ILE A 145 24.53 8.19 -13.41
CA ILE A 145 23.78 8.87 -12.35
C ILE A 145 22.31 8.94 -12.75
N GLY A 146 21.46 8.24 -11.99
CA GLY A 146 20.03 8.15 -12.26
C GLY A 146 19.32 7.14 -11.37
N VAL A 147 18.02 6.99 -11.59
CA VAL A 147 17.20 5.97 -10.92
C VAL A 147 17.17 4.74 -11.81
N HIS A 148 17.63 3.61 -11.26
CA HIS A 148 17.68 2.32 -11.95
C HIS A 148 16.75 1.33 -11.26
N VAL A 149 16.21 0.41 -12.04
CA VAL A 149 15.45 -0.74 -11.56
C VAL A 149 16.30 -1.99 -11.67
N LEU A 150 16.08 -2.97 -10.79
CA LEU A 150 16.76 -4.25 -10.89
C LEU A 150 16.41 -4.93 -12.23
N PRO A 151 17.40 -5.55 -12.92
CA PRO A 151 17.13 -6.35 -14.10
C PRO A 151 16.09 -7.44 -13.84
N LYS A 152 15.23 -7.69 -14.82
CA LYS A 152 14.09 -8.62 -14.70
C LYS A 152 14.46 -10.04 -14.25
N HIS A 153 15.62 -10.56 -14.67
CA HIS A 153 16.08 -11.88 -14.24
C HIS A 153 16.38 -11.96 -12.73
N LEU A 154 16.75 -10.84 -12.09
CA LEU A 154 16.93 -10.78 -10.64
C LEU A 154 15.58 -10.75 -9.93
N ASP A 155 14.58 -10.05 -10.48
CA ASP A 155 13.22 -10.06 -9.96
C ASP A 155 12.61 -11.47 -10.01
N GLU A 156 12.76 -12.17 -11.14
CA GLU A 156 12.38 -13.58 -11.29
C GLU A 156 13.14 -14.50 -10.32
N LYS A 157 14.42 -14.20 -10.04
CA LYS A 157 15.21 -14.92 -9.03
C LYS A 157 14.67 -14.71 -7.63
N VAL A 158 14.28 -13.47 -7.26
CA VAL A 158 13.64 -13.19 -5.98
C VAL A 158 12.37 -14.03 -5.84
N ALA A 159 11.48 -14.02 -6.83
CA ALA A 159 10.27 -14.83 -6.81
C ALA A 159 10.59 -16.34 -6.65
N ARG A 160 11.53 -16.87 -7.45
CA ARG A 160 11.93 -18.28 -7.44
C ARG A 160 12.45 -18.75 -6.08
N LEU A 161 13.22 -17.91 -5.37
CA LEU A 161 13.76 -18.23 -4.04
C LEU A 161 12.66 -18.46 -2.99
N HIS A 162 11.46 -17.90 -3.18
CA HIS A 162 10.37 -18.00 -2.21
C HIS A 162 9.40 -19.17 -2.49
N LEU A 163 9.38 -19.72 -3.72
CA LEU A 163 8.42 -20.75 -4.14
C LEU A 163 8.51 -22.04 -3.32
N GLY A 164 9.72 -22.50 -3.01
CA GLY A 164 9.93 -23.74 -2.25
C GLY A 164 9.30 -23.70 -0.86
N LYS A 165 9.28 -22.54 -0.19
CA LYS A 165 8.65 -22.37 1.12
C LYS A 165 7.12 -22.48 1.06
N LEU A 166 6.53 -22.17 -0.09
CA LEU A 166 5.09 -22.26 -0.36
C LEU A 166 4.67 -23.63 -0.91
N GLY A 167 5.62 -24.55 -1.12
CA GLY A 167 5.34 -25.84 -1.76
C GLY A 167 4.97 -25.73 -3.24
N VAL A 168 5.35 -24.63 -3.89
CA VAL A 168 5.07 -24.40 -5.31
C VAL A 168 6.14 -25.06 -6.17
N ASN A 169 5.71 -25.98 -7.04
CA ASN A 169 6.57 -26.58 -8.06
C ASN A 169 6.41 -25.82 -9.37
N LEU A 170 7.52 -25.31 -9.92
CA LEU A 170 7.50 -24.52 -11.14
C LEU A 170 7.67 -25.41 -12.37
N THR A 171 6.78 -25.26 -13.35
CA THR A 171 6.92 -25.91 -14.65
C THR A 171 8.08 -25.31 -15.44
N GLU A 172 8.84 -26.16 -16.13
CA GLU A 172 9.92 -25.75 -17.04
C GLU A 172 9.45 -25.78 -18.49
N LEU A 173 9.86 -24.79 -19.28
CA LEU A 173 9.59 -24.77 -20.72
C LEU A 173 10.41 -25.85 -21.42
N SER A 174 9.78 -26.62 -22.31
CA SER A 174 10.53 -27.43 -23.26
C SER A 174 11.22 -26.54 -24.30
N ASP A 175 12.25 -27.06 -24.97
CA ASP A 175 12.96 -26.33 -26.04
C ASP A 175 12.00 -25.84 -27.13
N ALA A 176 11.00 -26.66 -27.47
CA ALA A 176 10.00 -26.32 -28.47
C ALA A 176 9.11 -25.15 -28.02
N GLN A 177 8.71 -25.11 -26.75
CA GLN A 177 7.91 -24.01 -26.19
C GLN A 177 8.73 -22.71 -26.11
N ALA A 178 9.98 -22.79 -25.63
CA ALA A 178 10.88 -21.65 -25.53
C ALA A 178 11.13 -21.03 -26.92
N LYS A 179 11.44 -21.86 -27.92
CA LYS A 179 11.61 -21.43 -29.32
C LYS A 179 10.33 -20.82 -29.89
N TYR A 180 9.16 -21.41 -29.61
CA TYR A 180 7.88 -20.90 -30.09
C TYR A 180 7.58 -19.50 -29.53
N LEU A 181 7.88 -19.27 -28.25
CA LEU A 181 7.69 -17.98 -27.58
C LEU A 181 8.80 -16.96 -27.88
N GLY A 182 9.93 -17.39 -28.47
CA GLY A 182 11.10 -16.54 -28.68
C GLY A 182 11.80 -16.15 -27.38
N LEU A 183 11.79 -17.04 -26.38
CA LEU A 183 12.36 -16.80 -25.04
C LEU A 183 13.45 -17.84 -24.73
N ALA A 184 14.34 -17.52 -23.79
CA ALA A 184 15.19 -18.54 -23.17
C ALA A 184 14.37 -19.37 -22.16
N GLN A 185 14.71 -20.65 -21.98
CA GLN A 185 14.04 -21.53 -21.02
C GLN A 185 14.16 -21.02 -19.57
N GLN A 186 15.24 -20.32 -19.27
CA GLN A 186 15.56 -19.80 -17.94
C GLN A 186 15.05 -18.37 -17.72
N GLY A 187 14.37 -17.79 -18.71
CA GLY A 187 13.90 -16.40 -18.69
C GLY A 187 14.95 -15.39 -19.16
N PRO A 188 14.67 -14.07 -19.07
CA PRO A 188 13.41 -13.51 -18.57
C PRO A 188 12.20 -13.89 -19.42
N PHE A 189 11.05 -14.10 -18.76
CA PHE A 189 9.85 -14.66 -19.40
C PHE A 189 8.88 -13.61 -19.94
N LYS A 190 9.16 -12.33 -19.69
CA LYS A 190 8.28 -11.20 -20.04
C LYS A 190 9.10 -10.02 -20.54
N PRO A 191 8.55 -9.19 -21.44
CA PRO A 191 9.21 -7.96 -21.86
C PRO A 191 9.22 -6.92 -20.72
N ASP A 192 10.05 -5.88 -20.84
CA ASP A 192 10.24 -4.89 -19.77
C ASP A 192 8.98 -4.09 -19.45
N HIS A 193 8.16 -3.78 -20.46
CA HIS A 193 6.90 -3.03 -20.29
C HIS A 193 5.72 -3.88 -19.76
N TYR A 194 5.96 -5.16 -19.45
CA TYR A 194 4.92 -6.02 -18.88
C TYR A 194 4.58 -5.56 -17.46
N ARG A 195 3.27 -5.49 -17.14
CA ARG A 195 2.81 -4.82 -15.92
C ARG A 195 2.97 -5.63 -14.63
N TYR A 196 3.09 -6.96 -14.73
CA TYR A 196 3.55 -7.94 -13.73
C TYR A 196 3.63 -9.30 -14.41
#